data_AF-I1C4C9-F1
#
_entry.id   AF-I1C4C9-F1
#
_cell.length_a   1.000
_cell.length_b   1.000
_cell.length_c   1.000
_cell.angle_alpha   90.00
_cell.angle_beta   90.00
_cell.angle_gamma   90.00
#
_symmetry.space_group_name_H-M   'P 1'
#
loop_
_entity.id
_entity.type
_entity.pdbx_description
1 polymer ?
#
loop_
_entity_poly.entity_id
_entity_poly.type
_entity_poly.pdbx_seq_one_letter_code
_entity_poly.pdbx_strand_id
1 'polypeptide(L)'
;MKNPAQQNYVVGERPNSPKYPHSALAAGFASLAEAVVKPTDLTRAHTIYGALVGGPAKNDSFADQRLDWAQTEVALDYNACYQGVLAYQVMYNPNGPFYEVPTEVPSRGGGGGSNNSLKPPTFPKWALIITILLPILFVILLGAFAIMFIRRRCHQSHVDQASTIAQDKSEKNTTERP
;
A
#
# COMPACT_ATOMS: atom_id res chain seq x y z
N MET A 1 17.35 -19.47 3.25
CA MET A 1 16.69 -20.79 3.40
C MET A 1 17.30 -21.47 4.62
N LYS A 2 16.51 -21.78 5.65
CA LYS A 2 17.01 -22.27 6.95
C LYS A 2 16.23 -23.53 7.40
N ASN A 3 16.62 -24.69 6.90
CA ASN A 3 16.22 -26.01 7.42
C ASN A 3 17.31 -27.05 7.06
N PRO A 4 17.39 -28.19 7.76
CA PRO A 4 18.44 -29.19 7.55
C PRO A 4 18.48 -29.78 6.14
N ALA A 5 17.31 -29.97 5.53
CA ALA A 5 17.17 -30.52 4.18
C ALA A 5 17.44 -29.50 3.06
N GLN A 6 17.67 -28.22 3.42
CA GLN A 6 17.66 -27.09 2.48
C GLN A 6 16.48 -27.14 1.50
N GLN A 7 15.30 -27.57 1.96
CA GLN A 7 14.11 -27.83 1.14
C GLN A 7 13.12 -26.67 1.20
N ASN A 8 12.49 -26.33 0.08
CA ASN A 8 11.43 -25.33 0.08
C ASN A 8 10.09 -26.05 0.21
N TYR A 9 9.16 -25.50 0.98
CA TYR A 9 7.85 -26.12 1.20
C TYR A 9 6.72 -25.37 0.48
N VAL A 10 7.06 -24.34 -0.28
CA VAL A 10 6.13 -23.60 -1.14
C VAL A 10 6.28 -24.11 -2.57
N VAL A 11 5.22 -24.67 -3.14
CA VAL A 11 5.22 -25.25 -4.49
C VAL A 11 5.55 -24.16 -5.54
N GLY A 12 6.48 -24.47 -6.44
CA GLY A 12 6.85 -23.63 -7.58
C GLY A 12 7.61 -22.34 -7.25
N GLU A 13 7.95 -22.07 -5.99
CA GLU A 13 8.65 -20.84 -5.61
C GLU A 13 10.18 -20.92 -5.84
N ARG A 14 10.80 -22.10 -5.70
CA ARG A 14 12.25 -22.32 -5.87
C ARG A 14 12.55 -23.63 -6.60
N PRO A 15 13.78 -23.83 -7.13
CA PRO A 15 14.17 -25.08 -7.80
C PRO A 15 14.05 -26.34 -6.91
N ASN A 16 14.15 -26.18 -5.60
CA ASN A 16 14.01 -27.21 -4.57
C ASN A 16 12.63 -27.16 -3.87
N SER A 17 11.61 -26.66 -4.57
CA SER A 17 10.22 -26.75 -4.12
C SER A 17 9.62 -28.14 -4.41
N PRO A 18 8.54 -28.53 -3.71
CA PRO A 18 7.88 -29.81 -3.92
C PRO A 18 7.25 -29.86 -5.32
N LYS A 19 7.37 -31.02 -5.97
CA LYS A 19 6.87 -31.31 -7.32
C LYS A 19 5.66 -32.24 -7.29
N TYR A 20 5.43 -32.93 -6.18
CA TYR A 20 4.39 -33.94 -6.05
C TYR A 20 3.38 -33.62 -4.93
N PRO A 21 2.68 -32.46 -4.96
CA PRO A 21 1.66 -32.18 -3.94
C PRO A 21 0.49 -33.16 -4.03
N HIS A 22 -0.07 -33.55 -2.88
CA HIS A 22 -1.30 -34.36 -2.78
C HIS A 22 -2.52 -33.50 -3.16
N SER A 23 -2.72 -33.32 -4.47
CA SER A 23 -3.86 -32.58 -5.00
C SER A 23 -4.28 -33.17 -6.33
N ALA A 24 -5.58 -33.44 -6.48
CA ALA A 24 -6.16 -33.93 -7.73
C ALA A 24 -5.89 -32.96 -8.89
N LEU A 25 -5.99 -31.66 -8.63
CA LEU A 25 -5.70 -30.60 -9.61
C LEU A 25 -4.23 -30.60 -10.03
N ALA A 26 -3.30 -30.83 -9.10
CA ALA A 26 -1.87 -30.92 -9.43
C ALA A 26 -1.52 -32.20 -10.17
N ALA A 27 -2.26 -33.28 -9.95
CA ALA A 27 -1.93 -34.59 -10.48
C ALA A 27 -2.26 -34.71 -11.97
N GLY A 28 -3.38 -34.13 -12.41
CA GLY A 28 -3.81 -34.17 -13.82
C GLY A 28 -4.25 -35.57 -14.29
N PHE A 29 -4.49 -36.51 -13.37
CA PHE A 29 -5.06 -37.82 -13.67
C PHE A 29 -6.59 -37.76 -13.72
N ALA A 30 -7.19 -38.68 -14.48
CA ALA A 30 -8.65 -38.76 -14.59
C ALA A 30 -9.30 -39.41 -13.34
N SER A 31 -8.53 -40.15 -12.55
CA SER A 31 -9.02 -40.82 -11.34
C SER A 31 -7.91 -41.03 -10.31
N LEU A 32 -8.31 -41.24 -9.05
CA LEU A 32 -7.38 -41.62 -7.97
C LEU A 32 -6.68 -42.96 -8.27
N ALA A 33 -7.38 -43.91 -8.87
CA ALA A 33 -6.81 -45.22 -9.22
C ALA A 33 -5.61 -45.08 -10.16
N GLU A 34 -5.71 -44.20 -11.17
CA GLU A 34 -4.61 -43.91 -12.08
C GLU A 34 -3.44 -43.23 -11.37
N ALA A 35 -3.73 -42.27 -10.48
CA ALA A 35 -2.72 -41.58 -9.69
C ALA A 35 -1.95 -42.51 -8.75
N VAL A 36 -2.60 -43.54 -8.20
CA VAL A 36 -1.97 -44.54 -7.33
C VAL A 36 -1.05 -45.48 -8.12
N VAL A 37 -1.41 -45.81 -9.36
CA VAL A 37 -0.58 -46.66 -10.24
C VAL A 37 0.66 -45.92 -10.74
N LYS A 38 0.55 -44.60 -10.97
CA LYS A 38 1.65 -43.76 -11.50
C LYS A 38 1.92 -42.53 -10.61
N PRO A 39 2.30 -42.70 -9.34
CA PRO A 39 2.35 -41.60 -8.38
C PRO A 39 3.43 -40.56 -8.69
N THR A 40 4.47 -40.96 -9.41
CA THR A 40 5.62 -40.13 -9.78
C THR A 40 5.56 -39.58 -11.22
N ASP A 41 4.50 -39.87 -11.98
CA ASP A 41 4.34 -39.37 -13.33
C ASP A 41 3.96 -37.88 -13.30
N LEU A 42 4.86 -37.05 -13.87
CA LEU A 42 4.69 -35.60 -13.98
C LEU A 42 4.29 -35.15 -15.40
N THR A 43 4.13 -36.06 -16.37
CA THR A 43 3.83 -35.70 -17.77
C THR A 43 2.50 -34.96 -17.93
N ARG A 44 1.60 -35.14 -16.96
CA ARG A 44 0.26 -34.54 -16.89
C ARG A 44 0.11 -33.56 -15.72
N ALA A 45 1.16 -33.42 -14.91
CA ALA A 45 1.07 -32.69 -13.66
C ALA A 45 1.01 -31.18 -13.89
N HIS A 46 0.28 -30.49 -13.02
CA HIS A 46 0.20 -29.05 -13.00
C HIS A 46 0.85 -28.51 -11.72
N THR A 47 1.61 -27.42 -11.86
CA THR A 47 2.21 -26.75 -10.70
C THR A 47 1.17 -25.84 -10.05
N ILE A 48 0.81 -26.12 -8.80
CA ILE A 48 -0.04 -25.24 -7.99
C ILE A 48 0.86 -24.23 -7.28
N TYR A 49 1.22 -23.16 -8.00
CA TYR A 49 2.13 -22.14 -7.49
C TYR A 49 1.66 -21.53 -6.17
N GLY A 50 2.60 -21.36 -5.25
CA GLY A 50 2.36 -20.70 -3.96
C GLY A 50 1.69 -21.60 -2.91
N ALA A 51 1.33 -22.84 -3.26
CA ALA A 51 0.73 -23.76 -2.30
C ALA A 51 1.76 -24.18 -1.24
N LEU A 52 1.46 -23.91 0.03
CA LEU A 52 2.21 -24.45 1.17
C LEU A 52 1.84 -25.93 1.38
N VAL A 53 2.83 -26.81 1.38
CA VAL A 53 2.64 -28.24 1.70
C VAL A 53 2.67 -28.47 3.22
N GLY A 54 2.16 -29.62 3.68
CA GLY A 54 2.17 -30.03 5.10
C GLY A 54 3.55 -29.94 5.75
N GLY A 55 4.62 -30.21 5.00
CA GLY A 55 6.00 -29.98 5.42
C GLY A 55 6.66 -31.22 6.03
N PRO A 56 7.82 -31.05 6.69
CA PRO A 56 8.62 -32.19 7.15
C PRO A 56 8.00 -32.87 8.37
N ALA A 57 8.36 -34.14 8.56
CA ALA A 57 8.10 -34.84 9.80
C ALA A 57 8.90 -34.24 10.98
N LYS A 58 8.62 -34.69 12.21
CA LYS A 58 9.24 -34.18 13.45
C LYS A 58 10.77 -34.27 13.49
N ASN A 59 11.35 -35.15 12.67
CA ASN A 59 12.79 -35.37 12.53
C ASN A 59 13.39 -34.63 11.31
N ASP A 60 12.70 -33.60 10.81
CA ASP A 60 13.08 -32.81 9.63
C ASP A 60 13.12 -33.57 8.29
N SER A 61 12.70 -34.85 8.26
CA SER A 61 12.64 -35.60 7.01
C SER A 61 11.44 -35.15 6.19
N PHE A 62 11.66 -34.88 4.90
CA PHE A 62 10.62 -34.55 3.93
C PHE A 62 10.68 -35.49 2.72
N ALA A 63 9.57 -36.15 2.39
CA ALA A 63 9.42 -36.95 1.19
C ALA A 63 8.46 -36.26 0.21
N ASP A 64 8.97 -35.80 -0.93
CA ASP A 64 8.16 -35.22 -2.00
C ASP A 64 7.45 -36.32 -2.79
N GLN A 65 6.44 -36.93 -2.17
CA GLN A 65 5.67 -38.02 -2.72
C GLN A 65 4.18 -37.71 -2.65
N ARG A 66 3.52 -37.76 -3.80
CA ARG A 66 2.08 -37.47 -3.91
C ARG A 66 1.21 -38.28 -2.95
N LEU A 67 1.57 -39.54 -2.69
CA LEU A 67 0.77 -40.41 -1.82
C LEU A 67 1.06 -40.21 -0.33
N ASP A 68 2.11 -39.46 0.03
CA ASP A 68 2.36 -39.01 1.40
C ASP A 68 1.54 -37.74 1.66
N TRP A 69 0.24 -37.95 1.90
CA TRP A 69 -0.70 -36.87 2.20
C TRP A 69 -0.25 -36.08 3.44
N ALA A 70 0.33 -36.71 4.46
CA ALA A 70 0.73 -35.97 5.67
C ALA A 70 1.75 -34.86 5.38
N GLN A 71 2.72 -35.12 4.49
CA GLN A 71 3.78 -34.15 4.18
C GLN A 71 3.48 -33.29 2.96
N THR A 72 2.76 -33.83 1.97
CA THR A 72 2.55 -33.18 0.67
C THR A 72 1.13 -32.64 0.44
N GLU A 73 0.21 -32.80 1.40
CA GLU A 73 -1.11 -32.15 1.35
C GLU A 73 -0.98 -30.65 1.17
N VAL A 74 -1.91 -30.08 0.41
CA VAL A 74 -2.08 -28.64 0.25
C VAL A 74 -3.52 -28.29 0.59
N ALA A 75 -3.71 -27.31 1.47
CA ALA A 75 -5.04 -26.92 1.93
C ALA A 75 -5.20 -25.40 2.05
N LEU A 76 -6.43 -24.92 2.05
CA LEU A 76 -6.73 -23.48 2.12
C LEU A 76 -6.29 -22.88 3.45
N ASP A 77 -6.48 -23.59 4.56
CA ASP A 77 -6.10 -23.19 5.91
C ASP A 77 -4.59 -23.11 6.09
N TYR A 78 -3.80 -23.94 5.39
CA TYR A 78 -2.33 -23.82 5.37
C TYR A 78 -1.91 -22.46 4.79
N ASN A 79 -2.60 -22.03 3.72
CA ASN A 79 -2.27 -20.79 3.02
C ASN A 79 -2.86 -19.54 3.69
N ALA A 80 -3.99 -19.67 4.40
CA ALA A 80 -4.72 -18.55 4.99
C ALA A 80 -3.85 -17.71 5.96
N CYS A 81 -3.21 -18.35 6.94
CA CYS A 81 -2.33 -17.64 7.87
C CYS A 81 -0.96 -17.31 7.25
N TYR A 82 -0.47 -18.16 6.35
CA TYR A 82 0.83 -17.98 5.70
C TYR A 82 0.92 -16.64 4.96
N GLN A 83 -0.12 -16.26 4.22
CA GLN A 83 -0.16 -14.98 3.50
C GLN A 83 -0.11 -13.77 4.44
N GLY A 84 -0.71 -13.85 5.64
CA GLY A 84 -0.63 -12.79 6.64
C GLY A 84 0.78 -12.58 7.18
N VAL A 85 1.50 -13.67 7.46
CA VAL A 85 2.92 -13.61 7.89
C VAL A 85 3.80 -13.07 6.77
N LEU A 86 3.54 -13.45 5.51
CA LEU A 86 4.25 -12.90 4.36
C LEU A 86 4.02 -11.39 4.22
N ALA A 87 2.77 -10.92 4.32
CA ALA A 87 2.46 -9.49 4.24
C ALA A 87 3.19 -8.69 5.34
N TYR A 88 3.22 -9.23 6.57
CA TYR A 88 4.00 -8.63 7.66
C TYR A 88 5.50 -8.58 7.32
N GLN A 89 6.08 -9.66 6.82
CA GLN A 89 7.48 -9.68 6.42
C GLN A 89 7.77 -8.67 5.31
N VAL A 90 6.90 -8.53 4.31
CA VAL A 90 7.05 -7.53 3.24
C VAL A 90 7.05 -6.10 3.80
N MET A 91 6.18 -5.80 4.77
CA MET A 91 6.05 -4.47 5.33
C MET A 91 7.19 -4.07 6.27
N TYR A 92 7.73 -5.03 7.03
CA TYR A 92 8.63 -4.74 8.15
C TYR A 92 10.05 -5.32 8.01
N ASN A 93 10.32 -6.17 7.02
CA ASN A 93 11.66 -6.69 6.80
C ASN A 93 12.55 -5.63 6.12
N PRO A 94 13.65 -5.19 6.76
CA PRO A 94 14.53 -4.17 6.19
C PRO A 94 15.24 -4.62 4.90
N ASN A 95 15.26 -5.92 4.61
CA ASN A 95 15.92 -6.48 3.43
C ASN A 95 15.00 -6.57 2.19
N GLY A 96 13.74 -6.12 2.29
CA GLY A 96 12.74 -6.24 1.22
C GLY A 96 12.31 -7.69 0.97
N PRO A 97 11.25 -7.93 0.16
CA PRO A 97 10.84 -9.28 -0.18
C PRO A 97 11.85 -10.00 -1.08
N PHE A 98 12.03 -11.30 -0.84
CA PHE A 98 12.98 -12.15 -1.59
C PHE A 98 12.62 -12.36 -3.06
N TYR A 99 11.41 -11.98 -3.50
CA TYR A 99 10.94 -12.08 -4.88
C TYR A 99 11.20 -10.80 -5.70
N GLU A 100 11.88 -9.80 -5.13
CA GLU A 100 12.37 -8.63 -5.87
C GLU A 100 13.71 -8.87 -6.58
N VAL A 101 14.22 -10.11 -6.61
CA VAL A 101 15.32 -10.45 -7.52
C VAL A 101 14.74 -10.48 -8.94
N PRO A 102 15.14 -9.58 -9.84
CA PRO A 102 14.70 -9.64 -11.22
C PRO A 102 15.10 -11.01 -11.76
N THR A 103 14.12 -11.79 -12.24
CA THR A 103 14.44 -12.87 -13.18
C THR A 103 15.30 -12.26 -14.27
N GLU A 104 16.56 -12.71 -14.37
CA GLU A 104 17.40 -12.39 -15.52
C GLU A 104 16.74 -12.98 -16.77
N VAL A 105 15.82 -12.21 -17.36
CA VAL A 105 15.45 -12.38 -18.77
C VAL A 105 16.75 -12.23 -19.57
N PRO A 106 17.07 -13.15 -20.49
CA PRO A 106 18.28 -13.04 -21.30
C PRO A 106 18.31 -11.68 -21.96
N SER A 107 19.29 -10.86 -21.57
CA SER A 107 19.42 -9.47 -21.97
C SER A 107 19.53 -9.36 -23.48
N ARG A 108 18.48 -8.86 -24.13
CA ARG A 108 18.59 -8.28 -25.47
C ARG A 108 18.51 -6.77 -25.37
N GLY A 109 19.65 -6.19 -25.01
CA GLY A 109 20.04 -4.80 -25.31
C GLY A 109 19.33 -3.71 -24.50
N GLY A 110 20.13 -2.95 -23.75
CA GLY A 110 19.75 -1.58 -23.37
C GLY A 110 20.03 -1.21 -21.92
N GLY A 111 21.16 -0.52 -21.72
CA GLY A 111 21.36 0.60 -20.80
C GLY A 111 20.64 0.67 -19.45
N GLY A 112 21.44 0.69 -18.38
CA GLY A 112 21.32 1.59 -17.21
C GLY A 112 19.98 1.74 -16.49
N GLY A 113 19.94 1.34 -15.22
CA GLY A 113 18.93 1.79 -14.24
C GLY A 113 19.39 1.38 -12.84
N SER A 114 19.90 2.31 -12.03
CA SER A 114 19.13 3.20 -11.15
C SER A 114 18.41 2.44 -10.03
N ASN A 115 18.94 2.60 -8.83
CA ASN A 115 18.40 2.09 -7.57
C ASN A 115 17.03 2.73 -7.29
N ASN A 116 15.95 2.14 -7.77
CA ASN A 116 14.60 2.53 -7.41
C ASN A 116 14.21 1.88 -6.09
N SER A 117 14.95 2.22 -5.03
CA SER A 117 14.30 2.34 -3.73
C SER A 117 13.23 3.40 -3.93
N LEU A 118 11.96 3.00 -3.86
CA LEU A 118 10.84 3.93 -3.83
C LEU A 118 10.99 4.73 -2.54
N LYS A 119 11.86 5.76 -2.55
CA LYS A 119 11.94 6.73 -1.48
C LYS A 119 10.53 7.29 -1.38
N PRO A 120 9.86 7.19 -0.21
CA PRO A 120 8.64 7.96 -0.01
C PRO A 120 8.98 9.40 -0.40
N PRO A 121 8.08 10.14 -1.09
CA PRO A 121 8.40 11.47 -1.59
C PRO A 121 8.89 12.32 -0.42
N THR A 122 10.21 12.46 -0.31
CA THR A 122 10.85 13.30 0.68
C THR A 122 10.70 14.69 0.14
N PHE A 123 9.56 15.30 0.43
CA PHE A 123 9.37 16.70 0.16
C PHE A 123 10.53 17.47 0.81
N PRO A 124 11.11 18.45 0.11
CA PRO A 124 12.13 19.28 0.71
C PRO A 124 11.63 19.80 2.06
N LYS A 125 12.45 19.80 3.10
CA LYS A 125 12.02 20.29 4.43
C LYS A 125 11.45 21.72 4.37
N TRP A 126 11.90 22.52 3.40
CA TRP A 126 11.36 23.86 3.12
C TRP A 126 9.96 23.85 2.51
N ALA A 127 9.57 22.81 1.77
CA ALA A 127 8.23 22.70 1.16
C ALA A 127 7.13 22.47 2.21
N LEU A 128 7.40 21.69 3.27
CA LEU A 128 6.44 21.50 4.37
C LEU A 128 6.15 22.80 5.12
N ILE A 129 7.18 23.63 5.30
CA ILE A 129 7.05 24.94 5.95
C ILE A 129 6.12 25.84 5.14
N ILE A 130 6.26 25.87 3.82
CA ILE A 130 5.39 26.68 2.94
C ILE A 130 3.95 26.18 3.00
N THR A 131 3.71 24.86 2.96
CA THR A 131 2.34 24.32 2.99
C THR A 131 1.56 24.65 4.26
N ILE A 132 2.26 24.87 5.38
CA ILE A 132 1.63 25.20 6.66
C ILE A 132 1.53 26.73 6.84
N LEU A 133 2.57 27.48 6.49
CA LEU A 133 2.60 28.94 6.70
C LEU A 133 1.70 29.71 5.73
N LEU A 134 1.59 29.27 4.47
CA LEU A 134 0.81 29.96 3.44
C LEU A 134 -0.71 29.98 3.75
N PRO A 135 -1.38 28.89 4.17
CA PRO A 135 -2.79 28.95 4.55
C PRO A 135 -3.02 29.73 5.85
N ILE A 136 -2.12 29.64 6.83
CA ILE A 136 -2.23 30.42 8.09
C ILE A 136 -2.14 31.92 7.80
N LEU A 137 -1.18 32.33 6.96
CA LEU A 137 -1.02 33.72 6.55
C LEU A 137 -2.23 34.21 5.75
N PHE A 138 -2.81 33.37 4.88
CA PHE A 138 -4.00 33.70 4.11
C PHE A 138 -5.23 33.95 5.01
N VAL A 139 -5.42 33.13 6.04
CA VAL A 139 -6.51 33.31 7.02
C VAL A 139 -6.33 34.59 7.83
N ILE A 140 -5.09 34.91 8.24
CA ILE A 140 -4.79 36.17 8.96
C ILE A 140 -5.07 37.39 8.07
N LEU A 141 -4.65 37.35 6.80
CA LEU A 141 -4.89 38.44 5.84
C LEU A 141 -6.38 38.64 5.56
N LEU A 142 -7.15 37.56 5.39
CA LEU A 142 -8.60 37.65 5.24
C LEU A 142 -9.28 38.24 6.48
N GLY A 143 -8.85 37.83 7.68
CA GLY A 143 -9.35 38.38 8.95
C GLY A 143 -9.05 39.87 9.09
N ALA A 144 -7.81 40.29 8.82
CA ALA A 144 -7.42 41.70 8.86
C ALA A 144 -8.17 42.53 7.82
N PHE A 145 -8.37 42.00 6.60
CA PHE A 145 -9.13 42.66 5.56
C PHE A 145 -10.61 42.83 5.95
N ALA A 146 -11.24 41.81 6.52
CA ALA A 146 -12.61 41.89 7.01
C ALA A 146 -12.77 42.94 8.13
N ILE A 147 -11.84 42.97 9.10
CA ILE A 147 -11.84 43.97 10.17
C ILE A 147 -11.68 45.38 9.59
N MET A 148 -10.74 45.57 8.66
CA MET A 148 -10.51 46.87 8.04
C MET A 148 -11.73 47.32 7.22
N PHE A 149 -12.39 46.40 6.52
CA PHE A 149 -13.60 46.67 5.74
C PHE A 149 -14.79 47.06 6.64
N ILE A 150 -14.98 46.36 7.76
CA ILE A 150 -16.00 46.69 8.75
C ILE A 150 -15.73 48.08 9.35
N ARG A 151 -14.50 48.37 9.75
CA ARG A 151 -14.13 49.69 10.31
C ARG A 151 -14.35 50.82 9.31
N ARG A 152 -14.04 50.59 8.03
CA ARG A 152 -14.26 51.58 6.96
C ARG A 152 -15.75 51.85 6.73
N ARG A 153 -16.62 50.82 6.85
CA ARG A 153 -18.07 51.00 6.79
C ARG A 153 -18.63 51.77 7.99
N CYS A 154 -18.16 51.49 9.21
CA CYS A 154 -18.57 52.24 10.40
C CYS A 154 -18.13 53.71 10.36
N HIS A 155 -16.94 54.01 9.81
CA HIS A 155 -16.50 55.40 9.67
C HIS A 155 -17.39 56.18 8.71
N GLN A 156 -17.83 55.57 7.61
CA GLN A 156 -18.70 56.22 6.63
C GLN A 156 -20.08 56.54 7.23
N SER A 157 -20.67 55.61 8.01
CA SER A 157 -21.98 55.85 8.63
C SER A 157 -21.99 57.01 9.64
N HIS A 158 -20.88 57.25 10.34
CA HIS A 158 -20.77 58.40 11.26
C HIS A 158 -20.65 59.73 10.51
N VAL A 159 -19.99 59.76 9.35
CA VAL A 159 -19.87 60.96 8.51
C VAL A 159 -21.22 61.32 7.89
N ASP A 160 -21.97 60.32 7.43
CA ASP A 160 -23.29 60.52 6.81
C ASP A 160 -24.32 61.02 7.84
N GLN A 161 -24.28 60.49 9.08
CA GLN A 161 -25.15 60.96 10.16
C GLN A 161 -24.78 62.38 10.64
N ALA A 162 -23.50 62.72 10.70
CA ALA A 162 -23.04 64.05 11.07
C ALA A 162 -23.45 65.12 10.03
N SER A 163 -23.38 64.79 8.73
CA SER A 163 -23.82 65.70 7.66
C SER A 163 -25.34 65.91 7.65
N THR A 164 -26.12 64.86 7.91
CA THR A 164 -27.59 64.95 7.99
C THR A 164 -28.03 65.81 9.19
N ILE A 165 -27.42 65.63 10.36
CA ILE A 165 -27.69 66.46 11.55
C ILE A 165 -27.24 67.92 11.32
N ALA A 166 -26.16 68.15 10.59
CA ALA A 166 -25.71 69.48 10.25
C ALA A 166 -26.66 70.20 9.28
N GLN A 167 -27.24 69.48 8.30
CA GLN A 167 -28.24 70.05 7.39
C GLN A 167 -29.55 70.38 8.11
N ASP A 168 -30.06 69.48 8.96
CA ASP A 168 -31.26 69.73 9.76
C ASP A 168 -31.11 70.97 10.67
N LYS A 169 -29.93 71.12 11.31
CA LYS A 169 -29.62 72.31 12.11
C LYS A 169 -29.55 73.60 11.27
N SER A 170 -29.06 73.52 10.03
CA SER A 170 -29.00 74.67 9.11
C SER A 170 -30.38 75.09 8.63
N GLU A 171 -31.24 74.14 8.29
CA GLU A 171 -32.61 74.37 7.83
C GLU A 171 -33.47 74.98 8.94
N LYS A 172 -33.33 74.45 10.17
CA LYS A 172 -34.02 74.98 11.36
C LYS A 172 -33.57 76.40 11.74
N ASN A 173 -32.30 76.74 11.54
CA ASN A 173 -31.77 78.09 11.82
C ASN A 173 -32.14 79.13 10.73
N THR A 174 -32.59 78.67 9.55
CA THR A 174 -33.02 79.55 8.45
C THR A 174 -34.51 79.89 8.53
N THR A 175 -35.31 79.05 9.20
CA THR A 175 -36.76 79.21 9.36
C THR A 175 -37.18 80.04 10.58
N GLU A 176 -36.26 80.38 11.48
CA GLU A 176 -36.51 81.22 12.68
C GLU A 176 -36.06 82.70 12.54
N ARG A 177 -35.71 83.17 11.33
CA ARG A 177 -35.52 84.62 11.11
C ARG A 177 -36.84 85.28 10.68
N PRO A 178 -37.42 86.19 11.48
CA PRO A 178 -38.63 86.93 11.12
C PRO A 178 -38.39 87.93 9.99
#